data_AF-A0A7S2TPY5-F1
#
_entry.id   AF-A0A7S2TPY5-F1
#
_cell.length_a   1.000
_cell.length_b   1.000
_cell.length_c   1.000
_cell.angle_alpha   90.00
_cell.angle_beta   90.00
_cell.angle_gamma   90.00
#
_symmetry.space_group_name_H-M   'P 1'
#
loop_
_entity.id
_entity.type
_entity.pdbx_description
1 polymer ?
#
loop_
_entity_poly.entity_id
_entity_poly.type
_entity_poly.pdbx_seq_one_letter_code
_entity_poly.pdbx_strand_id
1 'polypeptide(L)'
;GAVGAISTALQAVLQPGDEVLLPDPGWSNYEMMTHLRGGVPVRYPLDSSNGWSVDLEDVSSRVSSKTKVMLICSPSNPTGAVMKEEDLVGMLHIARNNNLVVISDEIYAKIYHGEGDRA
;
A
#
# COMPACT_ATOMS: atom_id res chain seq x y z
N GLY A 1 -12.46 9.45 11.37
CA GLY A 1 -12.40 8.03 10.96
C GLY A 1 -11.25 7.82 10.00
N ALA A 2 -10.86 6.56 9.75
CA ALA A 2 -9.65 6.21 8.97
C ALA A 2 -9.64 6.81 7.55
N VAL A 3 -10.81 6.85 6.88
CA VAL A 3 -11.00 7.53 5.59
C VAL A 3 -10.43 8.95 5.59
N GLY A 4 -10.77 9.74 6.61
CA GLY A 4 -10.28 11.12 6.75
C GLY A 4 -8.79 11.17 7.07
N ALA A 5 -8.27 10.23 7.87
CA ALA A 5 -6.84 10.19 8.22
C ALA A 5 -5.95 9.91 7.01
N ILE A 6 -6.29 8.91 6.20
CA ILE A 6 -5.56 8.56 4.97
C ILE A 6 -5.66 9.70 3.96
N SER A 7 -6.85 10.29 3.84
CA SER A 7 -7.08 11.48 3.03
C SER A 7 -6.14 12.62 3.46
N THR A 8 -6.14 13.02 4.73
CA THR A 8 -5.25 14.08 5.23
C THR A 8 -3.77 13.75 5.04
N ALA A 9 -3.34 12.49 5.25
CA ALA A 9 -1.95 12.07 5.04
C ALA A 9 -1.52 12.25 3.58
N LEU A 10 -2.32 11.76 2.63
CA LEU A 10 -2.07 11.96 1.20
C LEU A 10 -2.05 13.45 0.82
N GLN A 11 -2.92 14.27 1.40
CA GLN A 11 -2.94 15.72 1.13
C GLN A 11 -1.66 16.42 1.62
N ALA A 12 -1.07 15.96 2.72
CA ALA A 12 0.12 16.57 3.28
C ALA A 12 1.39 16.29 2.45
N VAL A 13 1.41 15.21 1.67
CA VAL A 13 2.64 14.71 1.03
C VAL A 13 2.62 14.73 -0.50
N LEU A 14 1.44 14.72 -1.13
CA LEU A 14 1.31 14.67 -2.58
C LEU A 14 1.28 16.06 -3.22
N GLN A 15 1.89 16.12 -4.40
CA GLN A 15 1.70 17.17 -5.39
C GLN A 15 1.05 16.59 -6.65
N PRO A 16 0.39 17.41 -7.49
CA PRO A 16 -0.13 16.95 -8.77
C PRO A 16 0.95 16.30 -9.64
N GLY A 17 0.67 15.10 -10.14
CA GLY A 17 1.59 14.29 -10.94
C GLY A 17 2.45 13.32 -10.13
N ASP A 18 2.47 13.40 -8.79
CA ASP A 18 3.12 12.40 -7.94
C ASP A 18 2.41 11.04 -8.06
N GLU A 19 3.19 9.97 -8.03
CA GLU A 19 2.71 8.60 -8.11
C GLU A 19 2.52 7.99 -6.72
N VAL A 20 1.45 7.21 -6.57
CA VAL A 20 1.12 6.46 -5.35
C VAL A 20 1.07 4.97 -5.69
N LEU A 21 1.92 4.17 -5.07
CA LEU A 21 1.87 2.72 -5.18
C LEU A 21 0.68 2.17 -4.37
N LEU A 22 -0.21 1.46 -5.06
CA LEU A 22 -1.45 0.94 -4.49
C LEU A 22 -1.57 -0.58 -4.68
N PRO A 23 -2.05 -1.34 -3.67
CA PRO A 23 -2.29 -2.77 -3.83
C PRO A 23 -3.44 -3.05 -4.81
N ASP A 24 -3.33 -4.12 -5.58
CA ASP A 24 -4.37 -4.60 -6.49
C ASP A 24 -4.59 -6.12 -6.35
N PRO A 25 -5.73 -6.58 -5.81
CA PRO A 25 -6.88 -5.79 -5.39
C PRO A 25 -6.61 -5.00 -4.10
N GLY A 26 -7.22 -3.82 -3.99
CA GLY A 26 -7.17 -2.96 -2.80
C GLY A 26 -8.45 -2.15 -2.63
N TRP A 27 -8.64 -1.54 -1.47
CA TRP A 27 -9.80 -0.69 -1.20
C TRP A 27 -9.83 0.51 -2.17
N SER A 28 -10.90 0.59 -2.97
CA SER A 28 -11.03 1.51 -4.11
C SER A 28 -10.85 3.00 -3.75
N ASN A 29 -11.11 3.38 -2.50
CA ASN A 29 -10.96 4.77 -2.09
C ASN A 29 -9.51 5.27 -2.14
N TYR A 30 -8.50 4.40 -2.06
CA TYR A 30 -7.11 4.84 -2.21
C TYR A 30 -6.86 5.50 -3.57
N GLU A 31 -7.36 4.88 -4.63
CA GLU A 31 -7.27 5.39 -5.99
C GLU A 31 -8.07 6.68 -6.14
N MET A 32 -9.33 6.70 -5.66
CA MET A 32 -10.16 7.91 -5.70
C MET A 32 -9.48 9.09 -4.99
N MET A 33 -8.93 8.84 -3.80
CA MET A 33 -8.20 9.83 -3.00
C MET A 33 -6.90 10.30 -3.67
N THR A 34 -6.25 9.44 -4.44
CA THR A 34 -5.06 9.77 -5.23
C THR A 34 -5.45 10.72 -6.37
N HIS A 35 -6.46 10.35 -7.16
CA HIS A 35 -6.95 11.16 -8.26
C HIS A 35 -7.49 12.52 -7.82
N LEU A 36 -8.22 12.58 -6.70
CA LEU A 36 -8.75 13.85 -6.15
C LEU A 36 -7.65 14.86 -5.81
N ARG A 37 -6.39 14.42 -5.67
CA ARG A 37 -5.22 15.27 -5.38
C ARG A 37 -4.36 15.53 -6.61
N GLY A 38 -4.79 15.10 -7.80
CA GLY A 38 -4.00 15.16 -9.03
C GLY A 38 -2.87 14.15 -9.06
N GLY A 39 -2.83 13.17 -8.15
CA GLY A 39 -1.85 12.10 -8.15
C GLY A 39 -2.17 11.01 -9.18
N VAL A 40 -1.18 10.17 -9.44
CA VAL A 40 -1.26 9.04 -10.38
C VAL A 40 -1.19 7.72 -9.60
N PRO A 41 -2.27 6.92 -9.58
CA PRO A 41 -2.22 5.60 -8.97
C PRO A 41 -1.37 4.65 -9.82
N VAL A 42 -0.40 3.99 -9.19
CA VAL A 42 0.43 2.94 -9.79
C VAL A 42 0.14 1.65 -9.03
N ARG A 43 -0.61 0.75 -9.66
CA ARG A 43 -1.04 -0.49 -9.01
C ARG A 43 0.09 -1.53 -9.00
N TYR A 44 0.27 -2.21 -7.88
CA TYR A 44 1.07 -3.43 -7.77
C TYR A 44 0.15 -4.65 -7.50
N PRO A 45 0.24 -5.71 -8.31
CA PRO A 45 -0.63 -6.87 -8.20
C PRO A 45 -0.30 -7.71 -6.97
N LEU A 46 -1.33 -8.29 -6.37
CA LEU A 46 -1.25 -9.29 -5.31
C LEU A 46 -1.63 -10.66 -5.87
N ASP A 47 -0.79 -11.67 -5.62
CA ASP A 47 -0.99 -13.01 -6.17
C ASP A 47 -2.01 -13.82 -5.36
N SER A 48 -3.23 -13.91 -5.88
CA SER A 48 -4.30 -14.69 -5.25
C SER A 48 -3.98 -16.19 -5.09
N SER A 49 -3.09 -16.75 -5.92
CA SER A 49 -2.69 -18.16 -5.84
C SER A 49 -1.67 -18.45 -4.72
N ASN A 50 -1.00 -17.41 -4.22
CA ASN A 50 0.02 -17.49 -3.17
C ASN A 50 -0.35 -16.65 -1.93
N GLY A 51 -1.62 -16.71 -1.53
CA GLY A 51 -2.09 -16.03 -0.31
C GLY A 51 -2.03 -14.51 -0.38
N TRP A 52 -2.18 -13.95 -1.59
CA TRP A 52 -2.08 -12.52 -1.86
C TRP A 52 -0.69 -11.94 -1.61
N SER A 53 0.36 -12.72 -1.87
CA SER A 53 1.75 -12.28 -1.75
C SER A 53 2.10 -11.17 -2.74
N VAL A 54 3.18 -10.46 -2.43
CA VAL A 54 3.70 -9.36 -3.26
C VAL A 54 4.91 -9.84 -4.08
N ASP A 55 4.92 -9.52 -5.38
CA ASP A 55 6.13 -9.63 -6.20
C ASP A 55 6.99 -8.37 -5.99
N LEU A 56 8.07 -8.51 -5.21
CA LEU A 56 8.96 -7.40 -4.86
C LEU A 56 9.75 -6.86 -6.06
N GLU A 57 10.08 -7.70 -7.03
CA GLU A 57 10.78 -7.26 -8.24
C GLU A 57 9.84 -6.43 -9.11
N ASP A 58 8.59 -6.88 -9.28
CA ASP A 58 7.56 -6.13 -9.99
C ASP A 58 7.28 -4.79 -9.30
N VAL A 59 7.09 -4.75 -7.97
CA VAL A 59 6.93 -3.50 -7.22
C VAL A 59 8.12 -2.58 -7.44
N SER A 60 9.35 -3.08 -7.32
CA SER A 60 10.55 -2.27 -7.51
C SER A 60 10.64 -1.70 -8.93
N SER A 61 10.19 -2.44 -9.95
CA SER A 61 10.18 -1.99 -11.35
C SER A 61 9.17 -0.88 -11.63
N ARG A 62 8.12 -0.77 -10.80
CA ARG A 62 7.08 0.26 -10.91
C ARG A 62 7.46 1.58 -10.25
N VAL A 63 8.51 1.59 -9.41
CA VAL A 63 9.00 2.81 -8.78
C VAL A 63 9.66 3.70 -9.84
N SER A 64 9.23 4.96 -9.88
CA SER A 64 9.80 5.99 -10.73
C SER A 64 10.25 7.19 -9.91
N SER A 65 10.92 8.15 -10.56
CA SER A 65 11.26 9.45 -9.95
C SER A 65 10.06 10.25 -9.44
N LYS A 66 8.83 9.90 -9.85
CA LYS A 66 7.58 10.53 -9.38
C LYS A 66 6.91 9.75 -8.25
N THR A 67 7.34 8.53 -7.95
CA THR A 67 6.76 7.74 -6.87
C THR A 67 7.04 8.42 -5.53
N LYS A 68 5.95 8.75 -4.81
CA LYS A 68 6.02 9.50 -3.57
C LYS A 68 5.52 8.73 -2.36
N VAL A 69 4.47 7.93 -2.55
CA VAL A 69 3.79 7.22 -1.48
C VAL A 69 3.69 5.74 -1.82
N MET A 70 3.94 4.88 -0.84
CA MET A 70 3.61 3.47 -0.86
C MET A 70 2.51 3.21 0.14
N LEU A 71 1.37 2.71 -0.34
CA LEU A 71 0.25 2.33 0.52
C LEU A 71 0.27 0.83 0.77
N ILE A 72 0.22 0.45 2.04
CA ILE A 72 0.16 -0.95 2.51
C ILE A 72 -1.12 -1.10 3.32
N CYS A 73 -1.87 -2.18 3.10
CA CYS A 73 -3.07 -2.51 3.88
C CYS A 73 -2.96 -3.96 4.37
N SER A 74 -2.81 -4.13 5.69
CA SER A 74 -2.69 -5.45 6.32
C SER A 74 -3.26 -5.39 7.74
N PRO A 75 -4.28 -6.21 8.08
CA PRO A 75 -5.03 -7.10 7.20
C PRO A 75 -5.78 -6.34 6.10
N SER A 76 -5.86 -6.93 4.91
CA SER A 76 -6.31 -6.27 3.69
C SER A 76 -7.82 -6.30 3.48
N ASN A 77 -8.36 -5.19 2.96
CA ASN A 77 -9.65 -5.13 2.28
C ASN A 77 -9.38 -4.95 0.77
N PRO A 78 -9.87 -5.84 -0.12
CA PRO A 78 -10.96 -6.80 0.07
C PRO A 78 -10.55 -8.24 0.40
N THR A 79 -9.27 -8.56 0.46
CA THR A 79 -8.83 -9.96 0.43
C THR A 79 -8.91 -10.68 1.77
N GLY A 80 -8.96 -9.93 2.88
CA GLY A 80 -8.82 -10.47 4.24
C GLY A 80 -7.42 -10.97 4.58
N ALA A 81 -6.46 -10.86 3.65
CA ALA A 81 -5.11 -11.40 3.81
C ALA A 81 -4.29 -10.58 4.80
N VAL A 82 -3.45 -11.27 5.57
CA VAL A 82 -2.37 -10.65 6.34
C VAL A 82 -1.10 -10.76 5.49
N MET A 83 -0.46 -9.62 5.23
CA MET A 83 0.81 -9.59 4.48
C MET A 83 1.87 -10.41 5.22
N LYS A 84 2.63 -11.22 4.49
CA LYS A 84 3.74 -12.01 5.04
C LYS A 84 4.84 -11.07 5.53
N GLU A 85 5.55 -11.46 6.59
CA GLU A 85 6.65 -10.67 7.15
C GLU A 85 7.74 -10.38 6.12
N GLU A 86 8.10 -11.38 5.31
CA GLU A 86 9.09 -11.24 4.22
C GLU A 86 8.67 -10.20 3.17
N ASP A 87 7.40 -10.21 2.77
CA ASP A 87 6.85 -9.25 1.81
C ASP A 87 6.86 -7.84 2.42
N LEU A 88 6.44 -7.70 3.68
CA LEU A 88 6.43 -6.41 4.38
C LEU A 88 7.86 -5.84 4.51
N VAL A 89 8.81 -6.66 4.94
CA VAL A 89 10.22 -6.26 5.05
C VAL A 89 10.76 -5.85 3.68
N GLY A 90 10.46 -6.59 2.61
CA GLY A 90 10.84 -6.24 1.25
C GLY A 90 10.26 -4.91 0.77
N MET A 91 8.97 -4.70 0.98
CA MET A 91 8.27 -3.45 0.67
C MET A 91 8.90 -2.26 1.41
N LEU A 92 9.22 -2.42 2.69
CA LEU A 92 9.87 -1.38 3.49
C LEU A 92 11.30 -1.09 3.02
N HIS A 93 12.05 -2.10 2.53
CA HIS A 93 13.35 -1.87 1.90
C HIS A 93 13.22 -1.06 0.62
N ILE A 94 12.26 -1.39 -0.25
CA ILE A 94 11.97 -0.62 -1.48
C ILE A 94 11.62 0.83 -1.12
N ALA A 95 10.72 1.02 -0.16
CA ALA A 95 10.32 2.36 0.29
C ALA A 95 11.50 3.17 0.83
N ARG A 96 12.34 2.55 1.68
CA ARG A 96 13.51 3.20 2.26
C ARG A 96 14.54 3.59 1.20
N ASN A 97 14.86 2.68 0.27
CA ASN A 97 15.86 2.91 -0.77
C ASN A 97 15.42 4.01 -1.76
N ASN A 98 14.12 4.20 -1.95
CA ASN A 98 13.56 5.20 -2.86
C ASN A 98 13.00 6.43 -2.13
N ASN A 99 13.22 6.57 -0.81
CA ASN A 99 12.72 7.68 0.00
C ASN A 99 11.20 7.93 -0.11
N LEU A 100 10.43 6.83 -0.14
CA LEU A 100 8.98 6.87 -0.23
C LEU A 100 8.35 7.07 1.15
N VAL A 101 7.24 7.81 1.21
CA VAL A 101 6.39 7.85 2.40
C VAL A 101 5.55 6.58 2.44
N VAL A 102 5.56 5.86 3.56
CA VAL A 102 4.70 4.68 3.76
C VAL A 102 3.44 5.09 4.51
N ILE A 103 2.27 4.74 3.94
CA ILE A 103 0.99 4.81 4.64
C ILE A 103 0.55 3.37 4.92
N SER A 104 0.58 2.98 6.19
CA SER A 104 0.08 1.68 6.66
C SER A 104 -1.39 1.81 7.10
N ASP A 105 -2.31 1.21 6.37
CA ASP A 105 -3.72 1.10 6.75
C ASP A 105 -3.94 -0.22 7.51
N GLU A 106 -3.95 -0.09 8.84
CA GLU A 106 -4.06 -1.20 9.78
C GLU A 106 -5.43 -1.23 10.48
N ILE A 107 -6.48 -0.71 9.85
CA ILE A 107 -7.80 -0.60 10.48
C ILE A 107 -8.35 -1.97 10.95
N TYR A 108 -7.92 -3.06 10.30
CA TYR A 108 -8.28 -4.43 10.65
C TYR A 108 -7.24 -5.14 11.53
N ALA A 109 -6.24 -4.46 12.10
CA ALA A 109 -5.17 -5.10 12.88
C ALA A 109 -5.64 -5.98 14.04
N LYS A 110 -6.85 -5.75 14.56
CA LYS A 110 -7.48 -6.55 15.63
C LYS A 110 -8.56 -7.53 15.11
N ILE A 111 -8.72 -7.61 13.80
CA ILE A 111 -9.74 -8.39 13.10
C ILE A 111 -8.99 -9.29 12.10
N TYR A 112 -8.32 -10.31 12.63
CA TYR A 112 -7.66 -11.34 11.83
C TYR A 112 -7.78 -12.70 12.52
N HIS A 113 -7.65 -13.76 11.73
CA HIS A 113 -7.68 -15.14 12.20
C HIS A 113 -6.36 -15.82 11.86
N GLY A 114 -5.57 -16.16 12.86
CA GLY A 114 -4.27 -16.83 12.74
C GLY A 114 -3.63 -17.06 14.11
N GLU A 115 -2.71 -18.02 14.21
CA GLU A 115 -1.89 -18.22 15.41
C GLU A 115 -0.61 -17.37 15.31
N GLY A 116 -0.25 -16.67 16.39
CA GLY A 116 0.97 -15.85 16.47
C GLY A 116 0.75 -14.34 16.28
N ASP A 117 1.84 -13.60 16.44
CA ASP A 117 1.89 -12.16 16.21
C ASP A 117 1.88 -11.89 14.69
N ARG A 118 1.15 -10.85 14.26
CA ARG A 118 1.22 -10.36 12.88
C ARG A 118 2.54 -9.62 12.65
N ALA A 119 2.98 -9.62 11.40
CA ALA A 119 4.03 -8.72 10.92
C ALA A 119 3.62 -7.24 11.06
#